data_AF-A0A7R7CND4-F1
#
_entry.id   AF-A0A7R7CND4-F1
#
_cell.length_a   1.000
_cell.length_b   1.000
_cell.length_c   1.000
_cell.angle_alpha   90.00
_cell.angle_beta   90.00
_cell.angle_gamma   90.00
#
_symmetry.space_group_name_H-M   'P 1'
#
loop_
_entity.id
_entity.type
_entity.pdbx_description
1 polymer ?
#
loop_
_entity_poly.entity_id
_entity_poly.type
_entity_poly.pdbx_seq_one_letter_code
_entity_poly.pdbx_strand_id
1 'polypeptide(L)'
;MFFRGSRYEHIADAFIDGPDGRMIRYKRMRFIPVGSASLSMKVNEGDRTDLLAWRALGDPEQFWRLCDVNLTRRPVDLSEPPGRRIGVPGPDGGV
;
A
#
# COMPACT_ATOMS: atom_id res chain seq x y z
N MET A 1 4.60 -3.41 7.89
CA MET A 1 5.84 -3.59 8.67
C MET A 1 6.91 -2.65 8.14
N PHE A 2 7.99 -2.41 8.89
CA PHE A 2 9.10 -1.51 8.52
C PHE A 2 10.33 -2.34 8.13
N PHE A 3 10.48 -2.60 6.84
CA PHE A 3 11.59 -3.37 6.27
C PHE A 3 11.98 -2.80 4.90
N ARG A 4 13.12 -3.26 4.35
CA ARG A 4 13.58 -2.85 3.02
C ARG A 4 12.60 -3.35 1.95
N GLY A 5 12.12 -2.45 1.09
CA GLY A 5 11.06 -2.69 0.11
C GLY A 5 9.65 -2.39 0.62
N SER A 6 9.48 -2.06 1.91
CA SER A 6 8.16 -1.75 2.47
C SER A 6 7.64 -0.38 2.04
N ARG A 7 6.31 -0.21 2.13
CA ARG A 7 5.59 1.07 1.92
C ARG A 7 6.21 2.29 2.64
N TYR A 8 6.95 2.06 3.73
CA TYR A 8 7.50 3.09 4.61
C TYR A 8 9.03 3.26 4.50
N GLU A 9 9.70 2.57 3.58
CA GLU A 9 11.16 2.60 3.45
C GLU A 9 11.68 4.04 3.28
N HIS A 10 11.11 4.80 2.36
CA HIS A 10 11.53 6.17 2.05
C HIS A 10 10.92 7.24 2.96
N ILE A 11 10.15 6.85 3.97
CA ILE A 11 9.53 7.79 4.90
C ILE A 11 10.55 8.12 5.99
N ALA A 12 10.79 9.41 6.20
CA ALA A 12 11.72 9.88 7.22
C ALA A 12 11.32 9.40 8.62
N ASP A 13 12.33 9.07 9.42
CA ASP A 13 12.16 8.89 10.85
C ASP A 13 12.06 10.26 11.55
N ALA A 14 11.33 10.29 12.65
CA ALA A 14 11.23 11.40 13.58
C ALA A 14 11.33 10.89 15.02
N PHE A 15 11.59 11.80 15.95
CA PHE A 15 11.85 11.47 17.36
C PHE A 15 10.99 12.36 18.24
N ILE A 16 10.44 11.78 19.31
CA ILE A 16 9.72 12.51 20.35
C ILE A 16 10.19 12.02 21.72
N ASP A 17 10.38 12.95 22.65
CA ASP A 17 10.73 12.63 24.03
C ASP A 17 9.49 12.12 24.77
N GLY A 18 9.62 10.93 25.34
CA GLY A 18 8.62 10.31 26.17
C GLY A 18 8.59 10.92 27.58
N PRO A 19 7.49 10.75 28.32
CA PRO A 19 7.33 11.29 29.67
C PRO A 19 8.34 10.72 30.70
N ASP A 20 8.98 9.60 30.38
CA ASP A 20 10.02 8.94 31.17
C ASP A 20 11.45 9.26 30.69
N GLY A 21 11.60 10.25 29.79
CA GLY A 21 12.88 10.62 29.19
C GLY A 21 13.36 9.66 28.10
N ARG A 22 12.54 8.69 27.68
CA ARG A 22 12.88 7.81 26.55
C ARG A 22 12.66 8.52 25.22
N MET A 23 13.62 8.39 24.32
CA MET A 23 13.45 8.85 22.95
C MET A 23 12.67 7.82 22.14
N ILE A 24 11.48 8.20 21.64
CA ILE A 24 10.62 7.35 20.82
C ILE A 24 10.86 7.67 19.34
N ARG A 25 11.40 6.71 18.58
CA ARG A 25 11.54 6.79 17.13
C ARG A 25 10.25 6.36 16.44
N TYR A 26 9.77 7.15 15.48
CA TYR A 26 8.57 6.84 14.68
C TYR A 26 8.74 7.29 13.23
N LYS A 27 7.92 6.75 12.32
CA LYS A 27 7.87 7.23 10.93
C LYS A 27 6.97 8.46 10.81
N ARG A 28 7.37 9.44 10.01
CA ARG A 28 6.49 10.57 9.66
C ARG A 28 5.25 10.08 8.92
N MET A 29 4.22 10.92 8.89
CA MET A 29 2.98 10.60 8.16
C MET A 29 3.29 10.45 6.67
N ARG A 30 2.82 9.34 6.08
CA ARG A 30 2.90 9.09 4.64
C ARG A 30 1.62 9.57 3.96
N PHE A 31 1.79 10.37 2.92
CA PHE A 31 0.72 10.68 1.97
C PHE A 31 0.74 9.65 0.84
N ILE A 32 -0.44 9.30 0.32
CA ILE A 32 -0.53 8.39 -0.83
C ILE A 32 -0.06 9.17 -2.06
N PRO A 33 1.00 8.73 -2.74
CA PRO A 33 1.44 9.38 -3.96
C PRO A 33 0.40 9.15 -5.07
N VAL A 34 0.30 10.11 -6.00
CA VAL A 34 -0.52 9.92 -7.20
C VAL A 34 0.22 8.96 -8.11
N GLY A 35 -0.28 7.74 -8.22
CA GLY A 35 0.27 6.72 -9.10
C GLY A 35 -0.51 6.58 -10.40
N SER A 36 0.12 5.95 -11.41
CA SER A 36 -0.54 5.60 -12.67
C SER A 36 -0.76 4.09 -12.77
N ALA A 37 -1.96 3.70 -13.23
CA ALA A 37 -2.28 2.33 -13.57
C ALA A 37 -1.90 2.06 -15.02
N SER A 38 -1.18 0.96 -15.27
CA SER A 38 -0.90 0.51 -16.65
C SER A 38 -1.89 -0.57 -17.09
N LEU A 39 -2.44 -1.32 -16.13
CA LEU A 39 -3.41 -2.39 -16.35
C LEU A 39 -4.58 -2.25 -15.37
N SER A 40 -5.62 -3.06 -15.56
CA SER A 40 -6.73 -3.15 -14.60
C SER A 40 -7.21 -4.59 -14.46
N MET A 41 -7.71 -4.91 -13.27
CA MET A 41 -8.28 -6.22 -12.95
C MET A 41 -9.63 -6.07 -12.24
N LYS A 42 -10.43 -7.14 -12.27
CA LYS A 42 -11.73 -7.19 -11.58
C LYS A 42 -11.54 -7.87 -10.21
N VAL A 43 -12.16 -7.28 -9.19
CA VAL A 43 -12.27 -7.88 -7.86
C VAL A 43 -13.35 -8.95 -7.89
N ASN A 44 -13.05 -10.15 -7.39
CA ASN A 44 -14.01 -11.24 -7.28
C ASN A 44 -14.57 -11.33 -5.86
N GLU A 45 -15.65 -12.09 -5.70
CA GLU A 45 -16.20 -12.40 -4.38
C GLU A 45 -15.18 -13.21 -3.56
N GLY A 46 -15.00 -12.82 -2.29
CA GLY A 46 -14.02 -13.43 -1.40
C GLY A 46 -12.56 -12.99 -1.63
N ASP A 47 -12.29 -12.12 -2.61
CA ASP A 47 -10.95 -11.57 -2.78
C ASP A 47 -10.56 -10.68 -1.60
N ARG A 48 -9.33 -10.87 -1.12
CA ARG A 48 -8.66 -9.98 -0.18
C ARG A 48 -7.58 -9.18 -0.89
N THR A 49 -7.25 -8.00 -0.38
CA THR A 49 -6.21 -7.13 -0.96
C THR A 49 -4.88 -7.85 -1.16
N ASP A 50 -4.47 -8.71 -0.22
CA ASP A 50 -3.25 -9.51 -0.32
C ASP A 50 -3.30 -10.55 -1.45
N LEU A 51 -4.47 -11.17 -1.70
CA LEU A 51 -4.67 -12.09 -2.81
C LEU A 51 -4.65 -11.36 -4.16
N LEU A 52 -5.24 -10.17 -4.22
CA LEU A 52 -5.19 -9.31 -5.41
C LEU A 52 -3.74 -8.94 -5.73
N ALA A 53 -2.95 -8.59 -4.70
CA ALA A 53 -1.54 -8.27 -4.83
C ALA A 53 -0.71 -9.47 -5.31
N TRP A 54 -0.92 -10.65 -4.75
CA TRP A 54 -0.29 -11.87 -5.22
C TRP A 54 -0.57 -12.13 -6.71
N ARG A 55 -1.82 -12.02 -7.16
CA ARG A 55 -2.18 -12.25 -8.56
C ARG A 55 -1.63 -11.20 -9.53
N ALA A 56 -1.59 -9.94 -9.09
CA ALA A 56 -1.18 -8.82 -9.94
C ALA A 56 0.34 -8.59 -9.96
N LEU A 57 1.01 -8.82 -8.82
CA LEU A 57 2.41 -8.43 -8.58
C LEU A 57 3.31 -9.60 -8.20
N GLY A 58 2.75 -10.79 -7.94
CA GLY A 58 3.50 -11.96 -7.49
C GLY A 58 3.94 -11.90 -6.03
N ASP A 59 3.48 -10.91 -5.25
CA ASP A 59 3.87 -10.73 -3.85
C ASP A 59 2.69 -10.15 -3.03
N PRO A 60 2.16 -10.87 -2.03
CA PRO A 60 1.04 -10.39 -1.22
C PRO A 60 1.42 -9.20 -0.33
N GLU A 61 2.70 -9.05 0.05
CA GLU A 61 3.17 -7.95 0.90
C GLU A 61 3.22 -6.61 0.17
N GLN A 62 3.13 -6.64 -1.17
CA GLN A 62 3.10 -5.46 -2.03
C GLN A 62 1.70 -4.91 -2.32
N PHE A 63 0.67 -5.35 -1.57
CA PHE A 63 -0.71 -4.86 -1.71
C PHE A 63 -0.84 -3.33 -1.67
N TRP A 64 0.06 -2.65 -0.96
CA TRP A 64 0.07 -1.20 -0.84
C TRP A 64 0.30 -0.47 -2.17
N ARG A 65 0.96 -1.11 -3.14
CA ARG A 65 1.13 -0.54 -4.49
C ARG A 65 -0.19 -0.46 -5.23
N LEU A 66 -1.04 -1.49 -5.09
CA LEU A 66 -2.41 -1.44 -5.62
C LEU A 66 -3.22 -0.35 -4.92
N CYS A 67 -3.09 -0.22 -3.61
CA CYS A 67 -3.75 0.86 -2.87
C CYS A 67 -3.31 2.25 -3.35
N ASP A 68 -2.02 2.46 -3.61
CA ASP A 68 -1.49 3.77 -4.01
C ASP A 68 -2.02 4.21 -5.38
N VAL A 69 -1.97 3.33 -6.38
CA VAL A 69 -2.51 3.60 -7.74
C VAL A 69 -4.02 3.87 -7.73
N ASN A 70 -4.75 3.27 -6.79
CA ASN A 70 -6.20 3.45 -6.65
C ASN A 70 -6.58 4.50 -5.60
N LEU A 71 -5.61 5.28 -5.09
CA LEU A 71 -5.79 6.30 -4.05
C LEU A 71 -6.57 5.79 -2.81
N THR A 72 -6.41 4.50 -2.51
CA THR A 72 -7.19 3.79 -1.50
C THR A 72 -6.42 3.77 -0.17
N ARG A 73 -7.03 4.34 0.88
CA ARG A 73 -6.40 4.46 2.20
C ARG A 73 -6.45 3.16 3.01
N ARG A 74 -7.61 2.50 3.03
CA ARG A 74 -7.81 1.24 3.76
C ARG A 74 -7.78 0.07 2.76
N PRO A 75 -6.95 -0.96 2.98
CA PRO A 75 -6.83 -2.08 2.04
C PRO A 75 -8.15 -2.80 1.73
N VAL A 76 -9.00 -2.99 2.75
CA VAL A 76 -10.30 -3.67 2.60
C VAL A 76 -11.23 -2.97 1.60
N ASP A 77 -11.19 -1.63 1.56
CA ASP A 77 -11.99 -0.84 0.61
C ASP A 77 -11.56 -1.07 -0.85
N LEU A 78 -10.35 -1.59 -1.09
CA LEU A 78 -9.88 -1.91 -2.45
C LEU A 78 -10.56 -3.18 -2.99
N SER A 79 -10.80 -4.15 -2.11
CA SER A 79 -11.44 -5.43 -2.43
C SER A 79 -12.97 -5.39 -2.31
N GLU A 80 -13.56 -4.21 -2.07
CA GLU A 80 -15.00 -4.04 -1.98
C GLU A 80 -15.54 -2.92 -2.91
N PRO A 81 -16.76 -3.08 -3.44
CA PRO A 81 -17.54 -4.32 -3.51
C PRO A 81 -16.95 -5.29 -4.56
N PRO A 82 -17.26 -6.60 -4.47
CA PRO A 82 -17.00 -7.53 -5.55
C PRO A 82 -17.54 -7.02 -6.89
N GLY A 83 -16.78 -7.25 -7.95
CA GLY A 83 -17.12 -6.86 -9.31
C GLY A 83 -16.53 -5.52 -9.76
N ARG A 84 -16.01 -4.71 -8.83
CA ARG A 84 -15.30 -3.46 -9.15
C ARG A 84 -14.03 -3.73 -9.97
N ARG A 85 -13.68 -2.78 -10.85
CA ARG A 85 -12.36 -2.74 -11.51
C ARG A 85 -11.39 -1.88 -10.71
N ILE A 86 -10.19 -2.39 -10.48
CA ILE A 86 -9.08 -1.66 -9.84
C ILE A 86 -7.89 -1.58 -10.80
N GLY A 87 -7.12 -0.50 -10.70
CA GLY A 87 -5.87 -0.31 -11.42
C GLY A 87 -4.76 -1.18 -10.86
N VAL A 88 -3.84 -1.59 -11.73
CA VAL A 88 -2.63 -2.35 -11.40
C VAL A 88 -1.42 -1.52 -11.87
N PRO A 89 -0.40 -1.28 -11.00
CA PRO A 89 0.81 -0.56 -11.39
C PRO A 89 1.57 -1.31 -12.48
N GLY A 90 2.23 -0.57 -13.37
CA GLY A 90 3.16 -1.15 -14.33
C GLY A 90 4.46 -1.65 -13.68
N PRO A 91 5.33 -2.33 -14.45
CA PRO A 91 6.62 -2.84 -13.97
C PRO A 91 7.54 -1.74 -13.38
N ASP A 92 7.38 -0.49 -13.81
CA ASP A 92 8.10 0.67 -13.27
C ASP A 92 7.59 1.13 -11.88
N GLY A 93 6.61 0.42 -11.30
CA GLY A 93 6.13 0.65 -9.94
C GLY A 93 4.97 1.64 -9.82
N GLY A 94 4.58 2.29 -10.91
CA GLY A 94 3.41 3.17 -10.98
C GLY A 94 3.48 4.40 -10.07
N VAL A 95 4.65 4.75 -9.53
CA VAL A 95 4.93 5.94 -8.71
C VAL A 95 6.34 6.43 -8.98
#